data_AF-A0A936LN91-F1
#
_entry.id   AF-A0A936LN91-F1
#
_cell.length_a   1.000
_cell.length_b   1.000
_cell.length_c   1.000
_cell.angle_alpha   90.00
_cell.angle_beta   90.00
_cell.angle_gamma   90.00
#
_symmetry.space_group_name_H-M   'P 1'
#
loop_
_entity.id
_entity.type
_entity.pdbx_description
1 polymer ?
#
loop_
_entity_poly.entity_id
_entity_poly.type
_entity_poly.pdbx_seq_one_letter_code
_entity_poly.pdbx_strand_id
1 'polypeptide(L)'
;MAVTYSSSRVRWNHCSKRTASPDPRWKVEADRLAADGLRVMALGVRDLSTGELPHDPATLEHDITLLGLAGIEDPPRDEVPQAIADCQGAGIRTVMITGDHPVTARTIAHRIGLMSAADTADARTVITGAELAKLGADELRARVEHIRVYARVSPEQKLDIVTALQDRGHFVAMTGDGVNDAPALKRADIGVAMGITGTDVSREAADMVLLDDNFATLAKAVREGRRVFDNIRKFIKYILTANAGEIWAIALAPMIGLPIPLLPVHILWINLVTDGLPGLFLSLEPAERDLMQRKPRRPKQSIFGHGLGVHILWVGLLMGAVTLSAQAWAIRTGHANWQTIAFNVLCLSQMGHVWAIRTERSFFRTNFLSTLRCSAPLRSPSGFRHWSLSYRSSRASSTRRRLQCKISSSSPCCRRWSSSGWRWRSW
;
A
#
# COMPACT_ATOMS: atom_id res chain seq x y z
N MET A 1 32.55 -24.68 -26.11
CA MET A 1 31.53 -23.91 -25.37
C MET A 1 30.55 -23.35 -26.37
N ALA A 2 29.39 -23.99 -26.53
CA ALA A 2 28.30 -23.46 -27.33
C ALA A 2 27.67 -22.31 -26.54
N VAL A 3 27.98 -21.07 -26.92
CA VAL A 3 27.28 -19.89 -26.41
C VAL A 3 26.05 -19.72 -27.29
N THR A 4 24.93 -20.24 -26.81
CA THR A 4 23.61 -20.06 -27.39
C THR A 4 23.27 -18.57 -27.35
N TYR A 5 23.26 -17.93 -28.52
CA TYR A 5 22.78 -16.57 -28.68
C TYR A 5 21.26 -16.55 -28.40
N SER A 6 20.90 -16.09 -27.22
CA SER A 6 19.53 -15.69 -26.89
C SER A 6 19.52 -14.17 -26.71
N SER A 7 18.64 -13.52 -27.45
CA SER A 7 18.51 -12.09 -27.72
C SER A 7 18.84 -11.08 -26.59
N SER A 8 19.68 -10.09 -26.92
CA SER A 8 19.46 -8.64 -26.70
C SER A 8 20.52 -7.89 -27.53
N ARG A 9 20.21 -6.68 -28.02
CA ARG A 9 20.93 -6.04 -29.14
C ARG A 9 22.39 -5.71 -28.81
N VAL A 10 23.34 -6.56 -29.20
CA VAL A 10 24.78 -6.27 -29.08
C VAL A 10 25.20 -5.33 -30.21
N ARG A 11 25.70 -4.14 -29.86
CA ARG A 11 26.35 -3.24 -30.83
C ARG A 11 27.86 -3.49 -30.83
N TRP A 12 28.41 -3.72 -32.02
CA TRP A 12 29.83 -4.02 -32.21
C TRP A 12 30.48 -2.97 -33.10
N ASN A 13 31.57 -2.38 -32.63
CA ASN A 13 32.44 -1.53 -33.44
C ASN A 13 33.78 -2.22 -33.66
N HIS A 14 34.01 -2.65 -34.90
CA HIS A 14 35.26 -3.28 -35.32
C HIS A 14 36.24 -2.21 -35.81
N CYS A 15 37.47 -2.21 -35.29
CA CYS A 15 38.58 -1.49 -35.91
C CYS A 15 39.47 -2.50 -36.66
N SER A 16 39.81 -2.22 -37.93
CA SER A 16 40.54 -3.15 -38.80
C SER A 16 42.06 -3.15 -38.58
N LYS A 17 42.59 -2.31 -37.68
CA LYS A 17 44.03 -2.18 -37.41
C LYS A 17 44.35 -2.56 -35.97
N ARG A 18 45.24 -3.55 -35.79
CA ARG A 18 45.87 -3.86 -34.49
C ARG A 18 46.73 -2.67 -34.07
N THR A 19 46.26 -1.87 -33.13
CA THR A 19 47.02 -0.75 -32.58
C THR A 19 47.53 -1.11 -31.19
N ALA A 20 48.85 -1.07 -31.00
CA ALA A 20 49.52 -1.43 -29.75
C ALA A 20 49.46 -0.33 -28.66
N SER A 21 48.86 0.83 -28.96
CA SER A 21 48.74 1.98 -28.04
C SER A 21 47.26 2.37 -27.86
N PRO A 22 46.82 2.79 -26.67
CA PRO A 22 45.44 3.19 -26.44
C PRO A 22 45.11 4.45 -27.24
N ASP A 23 44.53 4.27 -28.42
CA ASP A 23 43.97 5.37 -29.20
C ASP A 23 42.86 6.05 -28.37
N PRO A 24 42.95 7.38 -28.11
CA PRO A 24 41.93 8.13 -27.38
C PRO A 24 40.51 7.93 -27.92
N ARG A 25 40.37 7.60 -29.21
CA ARG A 25 39.09 7.33 -29.87
C ARG A 25 38.29 6.21 -29.21
N TRP A 26 38.95 5.19 -28.66
CA TRP A 26 38.26 4.08 -28.00
C TRP A 26 37.53 4.53 -26.74
N LYS A 27 38.14 5.43 -25.98
CA LYS A 27 37.51 6.01 -24.78
C LYS A 27 36.29 6.84 -25.17
N VAL A 28 36.40 7.66 -26.21
CA VAL A 28 35.29 8.46 -26.73
C VAL A 28 34.13 7.58 -27.20
N GLU A 29 34.42 6.48 -27.91
CA GLU A 29 33.39 5.57 -28.38
C GLU A 29 32.77 4.74 -27.24
N ALA A 30 33.56 4.35 -26.25
CA ALA A 30 33.05 3.72 -25.04
C ALA A 30 32.11 4.66 -24.27
N ASP A 31 32.49 5.93 -24.12
CA ASP A 31 31.65 6.94 -23.47
C ASP A 31 30.36 7.18 -24.29
N ARG A 32 30.43 7.15 -25.62
CA ARG A 32 29.25 7.24 -26.51
C ARG A 32 28.31 6.06 -26.34
N LEU A 33 28.82 4.83 -26.36
CA LEU A 33 28.02 3.63 -26.13
C LEU A 33 27.42 3.60 -24.72
N ALA A 34 28.18 4.05 -23.72
CA ALA A 34 27.67 4.19 -22.36
C ALA A 34 26.58 5.27 -22.25
N ALA A 35 26.71 6.38 -22.99
CA ALA A 35 25.70 7.43 -23.09
C ALA A 35 24.40 6.94 -23.75
N ASP A 36 24.50 5.97 -24.67
CA ASP A 36 23.35 5.24 -25.23
C ASP A 36 22.70 4.27 -24.21
N GLY A 37 23.25 4.15 -22.99
CA GLY A 37 22.74 3.29 -21.93
C GLY A 37 23.22 1.84 -22.03
N LEU A 38 24.28 1.58 -22.81
CA LEU A 38 24.83 0.24 -22.96
C LEU A 38 25.89 -0.03 -21.90
N ARG A 39 25.93 -1.27 -21.41
CA ARG A 39 27.06 -1.82 -20.65
C ARG A 39 28.17 -2.14 -21.63
N VAL A 40 29.24 -1.35 -21.59
CA VAL A 40 30.36 -1.45 -22.55
C VAL A 40 31.42 -2.40 -22.02
N MET A 41 31.83 -3.35 -22.84
CA MET A 41 32.95 -4.26 -22.60
C MET A 41 34.02 -4.05 -23.66
N ALA A 42 35.26 -3.91 -23.22
CA ALA A 42 36.44 -3.88 -24.09
C ALA A 42 36.92 -5.31 -24.32
N LEU A 43 37.05 -5.70 -25.58
CA LEU A 43 37.61 -7.00 -25.97
C LEU A 43 38.99 -6.79 -26.54
N GLY A 44 39.95 -7.52 -25.99
CA GLY A 44 41.33 -7.49 -26.44
C GLY A 44 41.93 -8.89 -26.45
N VAL A 45 43.00 -9.05 -27.20
CA VAL A 45 43.76 -10.30 -27.31
C VAL A 45 45.22 -10.03 -27.05
N ARG A 46 45.87 -10.99 -26.43
CA ARG A 46 47.32 -11.07 -26.38
C ARG A 46 47.73 -12.42 -26.95
N ASP A 47 48.63 -12.36 -27.92
CA ASP A 47 49.28 -13.56 -28.46
C ASP A 47 50.39 -13.96 -27.48
N LEU A 48 50.32 -15.17 -26.94
CA LEU A 48 51.34 -15.76 -26.06
C LEU A 48 52.23 -16.71 -26.87
N SER A 49 53.53 -16.70 -26.64
CA SER A 49 54.43 -17.67 -27.26
C SER A 49 54.43 -19.01 -26.51
N THR A 50 54.77 -20.09 -27.22
CA THR A 50 54.76 -21.46 -26.68
C THR A 50 55.77 -21.57 -25.52
N GLY A 51 55.28 -21.63 -24.28
CA GLY A 51 56.09 -21.70 -23.06
C GLY A 51 55.89 -20.54 -22.08
N GLU A 52 55.19 -19.48 -22.48
CA GLU A 52 54.93 -18.28 -21.66
C GLU A 52 53.68 -18.35 -20.78
N LEU A 53 53.04 -19.52 -20.61
CA LEU A 53 51.87 -19.64 -19.73
C LEU A 53 52.29 -19.41 -18.27
N PRO A 54 52.04 -18.23 -17.68
CA PRO A 54 52.48 -17.91 -16.33
C PRO A 54 51.61 -18.67 -15.33
N HIS A 55 52.17 -18.99 -14.17
CA HIS A 55 51.41 -19.61 -13.08
C HIS A 55 50.44 -18.64 -12.38
N ASP A 56 50.66 -17.33 -12.51
CA ASP A 56 49.81 -16.29 -11.92
C ASP A 56 48.91 -15.64 -12.98
N PRO A 57 47.58 -15.81 -12.91
CA PRO A 57 46.63 -15.18 -13.82
C PRO A 57 46.73 -13.65 -13.89
N ALA A 58 47.13 -12.97 -12.80
CA ALA A 58 47.24 -11.51 -12.78
C ALA A 58 48.34 -11.00 -13.72
N THR A 59 49.34 -11.83 -14.01
CA THR A 59 50.41 -11.50 -14.96
C THR A 59 50.00 -11.66 -16.42
N LEU A 60 48.81 -12.16 -16.73
CA LEU A 60 48.33 -12.27 -18.12
C LEU A 60 47.73 -10.96 -18.66
N GLU A 61 47.31 -10.04 -17.79
CA GLU A 61 46.54 -8.84 -18.15
C GLU A 61 47.40 -7.60 -18.51
N HIS A 62 48.47 -7.78 -19.27
CA HIS A 62 49.29 -6.69 -19.83
C HIS A 62 49.52 -6.89 -21.33
N ASP A 63 49.97 -5.86 -22.06
CA ASP A 63 50.24 -5.88 -23.51
C ASP A 63 49.09 -6.43 -24.37
N ILE A 64 47.85 -6.16 -23.95
CA ILE A 64 46.65 -6.59 -24.65
C ILE A 64 46.43 -5.69 -25.88
N THR A 65 46.32 -6.29 -27.06
CA THR A 65 45.87 -5.61 -28.27
C THR A 65 44.35 -5.50 -28.25
N LEU A 66 43.83 -4.29 -28.18
CA LEU A 66 42.38 -4.05 -28.21
C LEU A 66 41.81 -4.39 -29.60
N LEU A 67 40.77 -5.23 -29.64
CA LEU A 67 40.09 -5.67 -30.85
C LEU A 67 38.83 -4.83 -31.14
N GLY A 68 38.08 -4.47 -30.09
CA GLY A 68 36.84 -3.74 -30.23
C GLY A 68 36.07 -3.54 -28.93
N LEU A 69 34.93 -2.88 -29.06
CA LEU A 69 33.98 -2.64 -27.96
C LEU A 69 32.65 -3.34 -28.27
N ALA A 70 32.12 -4.05 -27.27
CA ALA A 70 30.76 -4.59 -27.28
C ALA A 70 29.89 -3.82 -26.30
N GLY A 71 28.75 -3.30 -26.78
CA GLY A 71 27.72 -2.73 -25.91
C GLY A 71 26.57 -3.72 -25.70
N ILE A 72 26.25 -4.03 -24.45
CA ILE A 72 25.11 -4.86 -24.06
C ILE A 72 24.03 -3.96 -23.45
N GLU A 73 22.80 -4.06 -23.93
CA GLU A 73 21.65 -3.37 -23.34
C GLU A 73 20.99 -4.26 -22.29
N ASP A 74 20.76 -3.71 -21.09
CA ASP A 74 19.82 -4.26 -20.12
C ASP A 74 18.55 -3.38 -20.12
N PRO A 75 17.54 -3.74 -20.94
CA PRO A 75 16.40 -2.87 -21.14
C PRO A 75 15.52 -2.84 -19.89
N PRO A 76 15.04 -1.66 -19.45
CA PRO A 76 14.04 -1.59 -18.41
C PRO A 76 12.74 -2.26 -18.88
N ARG A 77 12.00 -2.89 -17.94
CA ARG A 77 10.69 -3.47 -18.25
C ARG A 77 9.71 -2.39 -18.74
N ASP A 78 8.87 -2.73 -19.70
CA ASP A 78 7.95 -1.79 -20.37
C ASP A 78 6.97 -1.10 -19.42
N GLU A 79 6.65 -1.71 -18.28
CA GLU A 79 5.68 -1.17 -17.31
C GLU A 79 6.31 -0.17 -16.31
N VAL A 80 7.64 -0.17 -16.18
CA VAL A 80 8.37 0.66 -15.20
C VAL A 80 8.12 2.16 -15.42
N PRO A 81 8.16 2.71 -16.65
CA PRO A 81 7.91 4.13 -16.86
C PRO A 81 6.53 4.57 -16.36
N GLN A 82 5.48 3.77 -16.63
CA GLN A 82 4.14 4.07 -16.16
C GLN A 82 4.04 3.96 -14.63
N ALA A 83 4.70 2.97 -14.02
CA ALA A 83 4.72 2.83 -12.56
C ALA A 83 5.43 3.99 -11.87
N ILE A 84 6.51 4.50 -12.45
CA ILE A 84 7.21 5.71 -11.96
C ILE A 84 6.29 6.93 -12.08
N ALA A 85 5.61 7.10 -13.22
CA ALA A 85 4.66 8.19 -13.41
C ALA A 85 3.49 8.13 -12.39
N ASP A 86 2.93 6.95 -12.14
CA ASP A 86 1.89 6.72 -11.13
C ASP A 86 2.39 7.11 -9.73
N CYS A 87 3.60 6.69 -9.35
CA CYS A 87 4.21 7.04 -8.07
C CYS A 87 4.44 8.55 -7.94
N GLN A 88 5.01 9.19 -8.97
CA GLN A 88 5.25 10.63 -8.97
C GLN A 88 3.93 11.43 -8.91
N GLY A 89 2.91 11.02 -9.66
CA GLY A 89 1.57 11.61 -9.62
C GLY A 89 0.90 11.48 -8.25
N ALA A 90 1.21 10.40 -7.53
CA ALA A 90 0.79 10.17 -6.15
C ALA A 90 1.65 10.92 -5.10
N GLY A 91 2.59 11.76 -5.53
CA GLY A 91 3.52 12.50 -4.68
C GLY A 91 4.58 11.63 -4.00
N ILE A 92 4.82 10.42 -4.52
CA ILE A 92 5.84 9.50 -4.04
C ILE A 92 7.12 9.75 -4.83
N ARG A 93 8.21 9.97 -4.10
CA ARG A 93 9.52 10.15 -4.72
C ARG A 93 10.16 8.78 -4.95
N THR A 94 10.47 8.49 -6.21
CA THR A 94 11.29 7.33 -6.58
C THR A 94 12.76 7.76 -6.69
N VAL A 95 13.67 6.89 -6.25
CA VAL A 95 15.13 7.07 -6.30
C VAL A 95 15.73 5.78 -6.83
N MET A 96 16.71 5.89 -7.72
CA MET A 96 17.47 4.75 -8.27
C MET A 96 18.77 4.56 -7.49
N ILE A 97 19.04 3.34 -7.10
CA ILE A 97 20.28 2.91 -6.44
C ILE A 97 20.82 1.74 -7.26
N THR A 98 21.99 1.90 -7.88
CA THR A 98 22.56 0.89 -8.79
C THR A 98 24.07 0.71 -8.62
N GLY A 99 24.57 -0.48 -8.97
CA GLY A 99 25.99 -0.78 -9.12
C GLY A 99 26.56 -0.35 -10.48
N ASP A 100 25.74 0.13 -11.40
CA ASP A 100 26.17 0.52 -12.74
C ASP A 100 27.00 1.81 -12.76
N HIS A 101 27.65 2.05 -13.90
CA HIS A 101 28.38 3.29 -14.13
C HIS A 101 27.41 4.49 -14.15
N PRO A 102 27.79 5.65 -13.59
CA PRO A 102 26.91 6.83 -13.48
C PRO A 102 26.34 7.32 -14.81
N VAL A 103 27.08 7.17 -15.91
CA VAL A 103 26.62 7.55 -17.26
C VAL A 103 25.44 6.67 -17.69
N THR A 104 25.61 5.35 -17.62
CA THR A 104 24.55 4.38 -17.94
C THR A 104 23.33 4.55 -17.04
N ALA A 105 23.56 4.68 -15.72
CA ALA A 105 22.49 4.88 -14.75
C ALA A 105 21.67 6.15 -15.03
N ARG A 106 22.33 7.26 -15.41
CA ARG A 106 21.67 8.50 -15.81
C ARG A 106 20.82 8.31 -17.07
N THR A 107 21.34 7.64 -18.09
CA THR A 107 20.60 7.39 -19.34
C THR A 107 19.35 6.55 -19.07
N ILE A 108 19.48 5.48 -18.29
CA ILE A 108 18.34 4.61 -17.94
C ILE A 108 17.32 5.38 -17.10
N ALA A 109 17.77 6.16 -16.10
CA ALA A 109 16.91 7.01 -15.28
C ALA A 109 16.11 8.03 -16.11
N HIS A 110 16.73 8.64 -17.11
CA HIS A 110 16.04 9.52 -18.05
C HIS A 110 15.02 8.75 -18.91
N ARG A 111 15.40 7.59 -19.45
CA ARG A 111 14.53 6.76 -20.31
C ARG A 111 13.28 6.27 -19.60
N ILE A 112 13.36 5.95 -18.31
CA ILE A 112 12.22 5.50 -17.51
C ILE A 112 11.41 6.65 -16.88
N GLY A 113 11.76 7.91 -17.15
CA GLY A 113 11.05 9.08 -16.61
C GLY A 113 11.32 9.37 -15.13
N LEU A 114 12.40 8.82 -14.55
CA LEU A 114 12.83 9.13 -13.18
C LEU A 114 13.42 10.55 -13.06
N MET A 115 14.08 11.00 -14.13
CA MET A 115 14.71 12.31 -14.26
C MET A 115 14.10 13.07 -15.43
N SER A 116 13.81 14.35 -15.24
CA SER A 116 13.45 15.25 -16.35
C SER A 116 14.69 15.71 -17.13
N ALA A 117 14.48 16.28 -18.32
CA ALA A 117 15.57 16.90 -19.08
C ALA A 117 16.30 17.99 -18.28
N ALA A 118 15.58 18.75 -17.45
CA ALA A 118 16.16 19.76 -16.55
C ALA A 118 17.01 19.12 -15.43
N ASP A 119 16.53 18.02 -14.84
CA ASP A 119 17.28 17.25 -13.82
C ASP A 119 18.57 16.65 -14.39
N THR A 120 18.59 16.36 -15.69
CA THR A 120 19.73 15.76 -16.38
C THR A 120 20.87 16.77 -16.58
N ALA A 121 20.56 18.06 -16.62
CA ALA A 121 21.54 19.14 -16.69
C ALA A 121 22.13 19.52 -15.32
N ASP A 122 21.44 19.23 -14.22
CA ASP A 122 21.98 19.46 -12.87
C ASP A 122 22.89 18.29 -12.45
N ALA A 123 24.19 18.58 -12.34
CA ALA A 123 25.18 17.61 -11.89
C ALA A 123 24.93 17.09 -10.46
N ARG A 124 24.11 17.78 -9.65
CA ARG A 124 23.83 17.40 -8.26
C ARG A 124 22.80 16.28 -8.13
N THR A 125 22.12 15.93 -9.21
CA THR A 125 21.02 14.94 -9.22
C THR A 125 21.50 13.49 -9.26
N VAL A 126 22.73 13.28 -9.72
CA VAL A 126 23.40 11.96 -9.76
C VAL A 126 24.64 12.04 -8.90
N ILE A 127 24.86 11.06 -8.03
CA ILE A 127 26.07 10.96 -7.20
C ILE A 127 26.65 9.55 -7.29
N THR A 128 27.97 9.46 -7.28
CA THR A 128 28.67 8.18 -7.20
C THR A 128 28.93 7.77 -5.75
N GLY A 129 29.11 6.49 -5.48
CA GLY A 129 29.52 6.01 -4.15
C GLY A 129 30.83 6.65 -3.66
N ALA A 130 31.78 6.91 -4.56
CA ALA A 130 33.04 7.58 -4.21
C ALA A 130 32.85 9.05 -3.79
N GLU A 131 31.90 9.76 -4.39
CA GLU A 131 31.54 11.13 -3.99
C GLU A 131 30.71 11.13 -2.71
N LEU A 132 29.80 10.17 -2.58
CA LEU A 132 28.96 9.99 -1.39
C LEU A 132 29.83 9.75 -0.14
N ALA A 133 30.89 8.95 -0.24
CA ALA A 133 31.83 8.70 0.85
C ALA A 133 32.59 9.95 1.34
N LYS A 134 32.65 11.00 0.51
CA LYS A 134 33.28 12.28 0.89
C LYS A 134 32.31 13.21 1.62
N LEU A 135 31.00 12.95 1.55
CA LEU A 135 29.99 13.74 2.22
C LEU A 135 29.92 13.34 3.69
N GLY A 136 29.93 14.33 4.59
CA GLY A 136 29.55 14.09 5.98
C GLY A 136 28.07 13.77 6.11
N ALA A 137 27.66 13.17 7.24
CA ALA A 137 26.26 12.81 7.50
C ALA A 137 25.30 14.01 7.37
N ASP A 138 25.72 15.19 7.82
CA ASP A 138 24.93 16.42 7.78
C ASP A 138 24.73 16.93 6.35
N GLU A 139 25.78 16.83 5.53
CA GLU A 139 25.74 17.23 4.12
C GLU A 139 24.93 16.23 3.28
N LEU A 140 25.05 14.93 3.57
CA LEU A 140 24.19 13.92 2.99
C LEU A 140 22.73 14.20 3.34
N ARG A 141 22.40 14.46 4.61
CA ARG A 141 21.06 14.87 5.02
C ARG A 141 20.61 16.14 4.30
N ALA A 142 21.48 17.11 4.05
CA ALA A 142 21.16 18.31 3.26
C ALA A 142 20.76 17.99 1.81
N ARG A 143 21.43 17.03 1.18
CA ARG A 143 21.35 16.76 -0.27
C ARG A 143 20.46 15.58 -0.65
N VAL A 144 20.14 14.67 0.28
CA VAL A 144 19.41 13.42 0.00
C VAL A 144 18.05 13.65 -0.69
N GLU A 145 17.40 14.78 -0.41
CA GLU A 145 16.14 15.20 -1.03
C GLU A 145 16.32 15.85 -2.43
N HIS A 146 17.52 15.91 -2.98
CA HIS A 146 17.75 16.43 -4.34
C HIS A 146 18.31 15.36 -5.28
N ILE A 147 18.94 14.34 -4.72
CA ILE A 147 19.52 13.23 -5.48
C ILE A 147 18.40 12.31 -6.00
N ARG A 148 18.54 11.82 -7.24
CA ARG A 148 17.63 10.85 -7.88
C ARG A 148 18.32 9.54 -8.21
N VAL A 149 19.62 9.57 -8.47
CA VAL A 149 20.41 8.40 -8.87
C VAL A 149 21.67 8.30 -8.04
N TYR A 150 21.84 7.15 -7.41
CA TYR A 150 23.05 6.76 -6.70
C TYR A 150 23.71 5.62 -7.48
N ALA A 151 24.92 5.86 -7.99
CA ALA A 151 25.64 4.93 -8.85
C ALA A 151 26.89 4.37 -8.17
N ARG A 152 27.22 3.09 -8.39
CA ARG A 152 28.33 2.38 -7.74
C ARG A 152 28.37 2.54 -6.22
N VAL A 153 27.24 2.35 -5.56
CA VAL A 153 27.16 2.43 -4.09
C VAL A 153 27.54 1.12 -3.41
N SER A 154 28.14 1.22 -2.23
CA SER A 154 28.39 0.07 -1.35
C SER A 154 27.15 -0.31 -0.53
N PRO A 155 27.11 -1.52 0.07
CA PRO A 155 26.02 -1.95 0.96
C PRO A 155 25.78 -0.98 2.12
N GLU A 156 26.84 -0.50 2.77
CA GLU A 156 26.78 0.45 3.89
C GLU A 156 26.17 1.78 3.44
N GLN A 157 26.53 2.25 2.25
CA GLN A 157 25.99 3.48 1.69
C GLN A 157 24.49 3.40 1.41
N LYS A 158 23.96 2.23 1.05
CA LYS A 158 22.50 2.05 0.91
C LYS A 158 21.79 2.28 2.24
N LEU A 159 22.36 1.76 3.33
CA LEU A 159 21.85 1.96 4.68
C LEU A 159 21.90 3.44 5.10
N ASP A 160 22.98 4.14 4.78
CA ASP A 160 23.14 5.58 5.07
C ASP A 160 22.11 6.41 4.32
N ILE A 161 21.83 6.09 3.05
CA ILE A 161 20.81 6.78 2.24
C ILE A 161 19.42 6.60 2.86
N VAL A 162 19.05 5.36 3.22
CA VAL A 162 17.76 5.08 3.88
C VAL A 162 17.64 5.86 5.18
N THR A 163 18.68 5.84 6.01
CA THR A 163 18.71 6.54 7.30
C THR A 163 18.59 8.05 7.11
N ALA A 164 19.34 8.64 6.16
CA ALA A 164 19.27 10.08 5.88
C ALA A 164 17.87 10.52 5.40
N LEU A 165 17.17 9.69 4.62
CA LEU A 165 15.78 9.95 4.22
C LEU A 165 14.81 9.87 5.40
N GLN A 166 14.98 8.87 6.28
CA GLN A 166 14.18 8.73 7.50
C GLN A 166 14.39 9.89 8.48
N ASP A 167 15.62 10.37 8.63
CA ASP A 167 15.96 11.53 9.47
C ASP A 167 15.30 12.82 8.98
N ARG A 168 15.03 12.91 7.68
CA ARG A 168 14.23 13.99 7.07
C ARG A 168 12.72 13.82 7.26
N GLY A 169 12.28 12.75 7.91
CA GLY A 169 10.88 12.46 8.20
C GLY A 169 10.13 11.81 7.05
N HIS A 170 10.82 11.30 6.03
CA HIS A 170 10.20 10.50 4.97
C HIS A 170 9.91 9.09 5.48
N PHE A 171 8.86 8.49 4.93
CA PHE A 171 8.56 7.07 5.09
C PHE A 171 9.17 6.33 3.88
N VAL A 172 10.15 5.48 4.12
CA VAL A 172 11.05 4.95 3.09
C VAL A 172 10.72 3.49 2.81
N ALA A 173 10.43 3.18 1.55
CA ALA A 173 10.42 1.81 1.05
C ALA A 173 11.72 1.54 0.29
N MET A 174 12.40 0.45 0.61
CA MET A 174 13.61 0.03 -0.09
C MET A 174 13.39 -1.29 -0.82
N THR A 175 13.86 -1.38 -2.06
CA THR A 175 13.86 -2.62 -2.85
C THR A 175 15.27 -3.19 -2.96
N GLY A 176 15.41 -4.52 -2.90
CA GLY A 176 16.69 -5.19 -3.07
C GLY A 176 16.55 -6.69 -3.36
N ASP A 177 17.62 -7.30 -3.85
CA ASP A 177 17.66 -8.72 -4.23
C ASP A 177 18.91 -9.44 -3.68
N GLY A 178 19.97 -8.69 -3.38
CA GLY A 178 21.21 -9.24 -2.86
C GLY A 178 21.25 -9.40 -1.33
N VAL A 179 22.15 -10.26 -0.85
CA VAL A 179 22.54 -10.34 0.57
C VAL A 179 23.02 -8.98 1.09
N ASN A 180 23.67 -8.23 0.21
CA ASN A 180 24.17 -6.87 0.46
C ASN A 180 23.05 -5.86 0.75
N ASP A 181 21.81 -6.13 0.33
CA ASP A 181 20.69 -5.22 0.55
C ASP A 181 19.98 -5.50 1.88
N ALA A 182 20.21 -6.66 2.50
CA ALA A 182 19.50 -7.09 3.70
C ALA A 182 19.56 -6.08 4.87
N PRO A 183 20.71 -5.44 5.21
CA PRO A 183 20.75 -4.46 6.28
C PRO A 183 19.86 -3.24 6.00
N ALA A 184 19.84 -2.77 4.76
CA ALA A 184 19.12 -1.57 4.36
C ALA A 184 17.63 -1.87 4.13
N LEU A 185 17.28 -3.07 3.64
CA LEU A 185 15.90 -3.59 3.62
C LEU A 185 15.29 -3.60 5.02
N LYS A 186 16.03 -4.16 6.00
CA LYS A 186 15.58 -4.23 7.39
C LYS A 186 15.50 -2.87 8.09
N ARG A 187 16.27 -1.88 7.61
CA ARG A 187 16.25 -0.51 8.15
C ARG A 187 15.10 0.33 7.61
N ALA A 188 14.70 0.08 6.36
CA ALA A 188 13.61 0.80 5.73
C ALA A 188 12.30 0.64 6.52
N ASP A 189 11.37 1.58 6.36
CA ASP A 189 10.05 1.44 6.97
C ASP A 189 9.24 0.31 6.32
N ILE A 190 9.54 0.01 5.05
CA ILE A 190 9.11 -1.20 4.34
C ILE A 190 10.28 -1.73 3.50
N GLY A 191 10.81 -2.90 3.86
CA GLY A 191 11.73 -3.66 3.03
C GLY A 191 10.97 -4.48 1.98
N VAL A 192 11.41 -4.41 0.72
CA VAL A 192 10.81 -5.13 -0.41
C VAL A 192 11.85 -6.00 -1.12
N ALA A 193 11.71 -7.32 -1.06
CA ALA A 193 12.60 -8.25 -1.74
C ALA A 193 12.04 -8.72 -3.08
N MET A 194 12.94 -9.04 -4.01
CA MET A 194 12.62 -9.72 -5.26
C MET A 194 12.36 -11.21 -5.00
N GLY A 195 11.35 -11.79 -5.64
CA GLY A 195 10.94 -13.17 -5.44
C GLY A 195 11.73 -14.16 -6.27
N ILE A 196 12.09 -13.80 -7.51
CA ILE A 196 12.78 -14.69 -8.46
C ILE A 196 14.29 -14.48 -8.38
N THR A 197 14.78 -13.23 -8.48
CA THR A 197 16.22 -12.93 -8.40
C THR A 197 16.72 -12.76 -6.97
N GLY A 198 15.82 -12.60 -6.00
CA GLY A 198 16.20 -12.33 -4.61
C GLY A 198 16.77 -13.53 -3.89
N THR A 199 17.87 -13.29 -3.17
CA THR A 199 18.49 -14.26 -2.25
C THR A 199 17.59 -14.55 -1.06
N ASP A 200 17.73 -15.74 -0.45
CA ASP A 200 16.98 -16.12 0.77
C ASP A 200 17.15 -15.09 1.88
N VAL A 201 18.37 -14.59 2.07
CA VAL A 201 18.68 -13.55 3.06
C VAL A 201 17.91 -12.26 2.80
N SER A 202 17.78 -11.84 1.53
CA SER A 202 17.01 -10.64 1.19
C SER A 202 15.51 -10.83 1.47
N ARG A 203 14.96 -12.02 1.20
CA ARG A 203 13.55 -12.35 1.45
C ARG A 203 13.22 -12.43 2.94
N GLU A 204 14.13 -12.97 3.74
CA GLU A 204 13.98 -13.00 5.21
C GLU A 204 14.11 -11.61 5.86
N ALA A 205 14.87 -10.71 5.24
CA ALA A 205 15.06 -9.34 5.73
C ALA A 205 13.93 -8.37 5.35
N ALA A 206 13.07 -8.72 4.40
CA ALA A 206 12.03 -7.85 3.86
C ALA A 206 10.66 -8.07 4.51
N ASP A 207 9.84 -7.02 4.54
CA ASP A 207 8.45 -7.07 4.99
C ASP A 207 7.50 -7.55 3.88
N MET A 208 7.91 -7.39 2.61
CA MET A 208 7.15 -7.75 1.42
C MET A 208 8.05 -8.40 0.37
N VAL A 209 7.54 -9.41 -0.33
CA VAL A 209 8.24 -10.07 -1.43
C VAL A 209 7.45 -9.92 -2.73
N LEU A 210 8.10 -9.45 -3.80
CA LEU A 210 7.52 -9.34 -5.14
C LEU A 210 7.77 -10.63 -5.92
N LEU A 211 6.78 -11.51 -5.95
CA LEU A 211 6.90 -12.83 -6.60
C LEU A 211 7.15 -12.77 -8.13
N ASP A 212 6.90 -11.61 -8.75
CA ASP A 212 7.01 -11.37 -10.19
C ASP A 212 8.22 -10.50 -10.57
N ASP A 213 9.02 -10.06 -9.61
CA ASP A 213 10.17 -9.16 -9.81
C ASP A 213 9.80 -7.88 -10.58
N ASN A 214 8.59 -7.37 -10.35
CA ASN A 214 8.05 -6.25 -11.10
C ASN A 214 7.79 -5.01 -10.23
N PHE A 215 8.50 -3.93 -10.53
CA PHE A 215 8.29 -2.64 -9.87
C PHE A 215 6.86 -2.10 -10.02
N ALA A 216 6.16 -2.41 -11.12
CA ALA A 216 4.77 -2.02 -11.31
C ALA A 216 3.83 -2.63 -10.25
N THR A 217 4.19 -3.80 -9.71
CA THR A 217 3.45 -4.44 -8.62
C THR A 217 3.60 -3.67 -7.30
N LEU A 218 4.73 -3.02 -7.07
CA LEU A 218 4.89 -2.11 -5.92
C LEU A 218 3.95 -0.90 -6.01
N ALA A 219 3.81 -0.28 -7.18
CA ALA A 219 2.86 0.81 -7.38
C ALA A 219 1.40 0.38 -7.11
N LYS A 220 1.05 -0.86 -7.50
CA LYS A 220 -0.26 -1.47 -7.18
C LYS A 220 -0.41 -1.71 -5.67
N ALA A 221 0.62 -2.21 -5.00
CA ALA A 221 0.61 -2.44 -3.55
C ALA A 221 0.37 -1.13 -2.78
N VAL A 222 1.01 -0.03 -3.19
CA VAL A 222 0.76 1.29 -2.59
C VAL A 222 -0.68 1.74 -2.79
N ARG A 223 -1.25 1.54 -3.99
CA ARG A 223 -2.66 1.83 -4.27
C ARG A 223 -3.60 1.05 -3.34
N GLU A 224 -3.38 -0.26 -3.17
CA GLU A 224 -4.20 -1.06 -2.24
C GLU A 224 -3.98 -0.66 -0.78
N GLY A 225 -2.75 -0.34 -0.37
CA GLY A 225 -2.46 0.14 0.98
C GLY A 225 -3.23 1.43 1.33
N ARG A 226 -3.29 2.39 0.39
CA ARG A 226 -4.08 3.61 0.55
C ARG A 226 -5.58 3.31 0.67
N ARG A 227 -6.10 2.37 -0.12
CA ARG A 227 -7.51 1.95 -0.08
C ARG A 227 -7.86 1.33 1.27
N VAL A 228 -7.04 0.40 1.75
CA VAL A 228 -7.25 -0.25 3.05
C VAL A 228 -7.28 0.79 4.17
N PHE A 229 -6.36 1.76 4.14
CA PHE A 229 -6.33 2.82 5.15
C PHE A 229 -7.59 3.71 5.11
N ASP A 230 -8.04 4.15 3.93
CA ASP A 230 -9.27 4.95 3.79
C ASP A 230 -10.50 4.18 4.32
N ASN A 231 -10.56 2.88 4.04
CA ASN A 231 -11.63 2.00 4.53
C ASN A 231 -11.59 1.82 6.05
N ILE A 232 -10.41 1.62 6.65
CA ILE A 232 -10.24 1.59 8.11
C ILE A 232 -10.70 2.90 8.74
N ARG A 233 -10.39 4.04 8.14
CA ARG A 233 -10.82 5.35 8.65
C ARG A 233 -12.34 5.51 8.59
N LYS A 234 -13.00 5.07 7.50
CA LYS A 234 -14.46 5.04 7.39
C LYS A 234 -15.10 4.14 8.45
N PHE A 235 -14.52 2.96 8.68
CA PHE A 235 -14.94 2.04 9.73
C PHE A 235 -14.86 2.66 11.13
N ILE A 236 -13.71 3.25 11.48
CA ILE A 236 -13.51 3.94 12.77
C ILE A 236 -14.49 5.10 12.92
N LYS A 237 -14.69 5.89 11.85
CA LYS A 237 -15.66 7.00 11.83
C LYS A 237 -17.08 6.50 12.12
N TYR A 238 -17.47 5.38 11.54
CA TYR A 238 -18.78 4.78 11.76
C TYR A 238 -18.96 4.32 13.22
N ILE A 239 -18.11 3.40 13.69
CA ILE A 239 -18.24 2.82 15.04
C ILE A 239 -18.20 3.90 16.11
N LEU A 240 -17.23 4.82 16.04
CA LEU A 240 -17.11 5.84 17.08
C LEU A 240 -18.31 6.81 17.10
N THR A 241 -18.90 7.10 15.94
CA THR A 241 -20.11 7.94 15.90
C THR A 241 -21.33 7.20 16.42
N ALA A 242 -21.48 5.90 16.09
CA ALA A 242 -22.55 5.05 16.61
C ALA A 242 -22.48 4.97 18.14
N ASN A 243 -21.30 4.70 18.69
CA ASN A 243 -21.05 4.68 20.12
C ASN A 243 -21.31 6.05 20.77
N ALA A 244 -20.90 7.15 20.13
CA ALA A 244 -21.22 8.48 20.63
C ALA A 244 -22.74 8.71 20.69
N GLY A 245 -23.50 8.24 19.69
CA GLY A 245 -24.97 8.32 19.70
C GLY A 245 -25.61 7.53 20.84
N GLU A 246 -25.12 6.32 21.13
CA GLU A 246 -25.54 5.52 22.28
C GLU A 246 -25.27 6.25 23.61
N ILE A 247 -24.05 6.76 23.77
CA ILE A 247 -23.63 7.50 24.97
C ILE A 247 -24.53 8.73 25.16
N TRP A 248 -24.75 9.52 24.11
CA TRP A 248 -25.63 10.69 24.19
C TRP A 248 -27.07 10.33 24.53
N ALA A 249 -27.63 9.28 23.92
CA ALA A 249 -28.99 8.83 24.23
C ALA A 249 -29.13 8.43 25.72
N ILE A 250 -28.17 7.69 26.25
CA ILE A 250 -28.21 7.22 27.64
C ILE A 250 -27.94 8.34 28.63
N ALA A 251 -26.94 9.19 28.35
CA ALA A 251 -26.53 10.27 29.25
C ALA A 251 -27.57 11.40 29.34
N LEU A 252 -28.17 11.78 28.20
CA LEU A 252 -29.11 12.91 28.16
C LEU A 252 -30.51 12.54 28.64
N ALA A 253 -30.95 11.28 28.51
CA ALA A 253 -32.30 10.86 28.92
C ALA A 253 -32.63 11.25 30.39
N PRO A 254 -31.81 10.89 31.40
CA PRO A 254 -32.08 11.28 32.79
C PRO A 254 -32.04 12.80 33.00
N MET A 255 -31.16 13.51 32.28
CA MET A 255 -31.02 14.98 32.41
C MET A 255 -32.27 15.73 31.96
N ILE A 256 -33.03 15.16 31.00
CA ILE A 256 -34.30 15.72 30.52
C ILE A 256 -35.54 15.05 31.16
N GLY A 257 -35.34 14.24 32.21
CA GLY A 257 -36.42 13.59 32.95
C GLY A 257 -37.06 12.39 32.26
N LEU A 258 -36.42 11.82 31.23
CA LEU A 258 -36.86 10.59 30.57
C LEU A 258 -36.27 9.34 31.24
N PRO A 259 -37.00 8.21 31.24
CA PRO A 259 -36.43 6.94 31.68
C PRO A 259 -35.31 6.48 30.75
N ILE A 260 -34.45 5.57 31.23
CA ILE A 260 -33.32 5.06 30.45
C ILE A 260 -33.83 4.39 29.15
N PRO A 261 -33.39 4.86 27.95
CA PRO A 261 -33.92 4.41 26.67
C PRO A 261 -33.56 2.96 26.32
N LEU A 262 -32.35 2.54 26.70
CA LEU A 262 -31.75 1.29 26.28
C LEU A 262 -31.23 0.50 27.49
N LEU A 263 -31.50 -0.80 27.48
CA LEU A 263 -30.92 -1.73 28.44
C LEU A 263 -29.52 -2.16 27.99
N PRO A 264 -28.63 -2.61 28.90
CA PRO A 264 -27.31 -3.12 28.54
C PRO A 264 -27.35 -4.23 27.46
N VAL A 265 -28.36 -5.09 27.49
CA VAL A 265 -28.54 -6.14 26.47
C VAL A 265 -28.85 -5.58 25.07
N HIS A 266 -29.55 -4.44 24.98
CA HIS A 266 -29.81 -3.76 23.71
C HIS A 266 -28.52 -3.18 23.13
N ILE A 267 -27.71 -2.53 23.99
CA ILE A 267 -26.41 -1.95 23.62
C ILE A 267 -25.47 -3.05 23.12
N LEU A 268 -25.39 -4.18 23.82
CA LEU A 268 -24.59 -5.32 23.39
C LEU A 268 -25.02 -5.84 22.02
N TRP A 269 -26.33 -5.91 21.77
CA TRP A 269 -26.88 -6.33 20.49
C TRP A 269 -26.53 -5.35 19.36
N ILE A 270 -26.62 -4.05 19.61
CA ILE A 270 -26.28 -3.03 18.62
C ILE A 270 -24.80 -3.12 18.25
N ASN A 271 -23.92 -3.07 19.25
CA ASN A 271 -22.47 -3.07 19.05
C ASN A 271 -21.97 -4.34 18.35
N LEU A 272 -22.53 -5.51 18.68
CA LEU A 272 -22.06 -6.78 18.14
C LEU A 272 -22.68 -7.09 16.77
N VAL A 273 -24.00 -6.94 16.64
CA VAL A 273 -24.76 -7.43 15.48
C VAL A 273 -25.03 -6.30 14.49
N THR A 274 -25.63 -5.21 14.97
CA THR A 274 -26.08 -4.12 14.10
C THR A 274 -24.91 -3.33 13.54
N ASP A 275 -23.86 -3.05 14.33
CA ASP A 275 -22.70 -2.27 13.89
C ASP A 275 -21.59 -3.13 13.28
N GLY A 276 -21.45 -4.38 13.74
CA GLY A 276 -20.41 -5.29 13.24
C GLY A 276 -20.51 -5.56 11.75
N LEU A 277 -21.73 -5.83 11.25
CA LEU A 277 -21.93 -6.17 9.83
C LEU A 277 -21.68 -4.98 8.89
N PRO A 278 -22.30 -3.79 9.07
CA PRO A 278 -22.00 -2.64 8.22
C PRO A 278 -20.54 -2.19 8.33
N GLY A 279 -19.95 -2.29 9.52
CA GLY A 279 -18.54 -2.00 9.73
C GLY A 279 -17.63 -2.88 8.87
N LEU A 280 -17.89 -4.19 8.81
CA LEU A 280 -17.15 -5.11 7.93
C LEU A 280 -17.28 -4.75 6.46
N PHE A 281 -18.48 -4.35 6.00
CA PHE A 281 -18.69 -3.95 4.61
C PHE A 281 -17.96 -2.66 4.24
N LEU A 282 -17.87 -1.69 5.17
CA LEU A 282 -17.08 -0.48 4.96
C LEU A 282 -15.59 -0.78 4.74
N SER A 283 -15.07 -1.84 5.36
CA SER A 283 -13.69 -2.30 5.16
C SER A 283 -13.42 -2.81 3.73
N LEU A 284 -14.47 -3.22 3.00
CA LEU A 284 -14.39 -3.80 1.66
C LEU A 284 -14.73 -2.81 0.53
N GLU A 285 -14.99 -1.54 0.85
CA GLU A 285 -15.34 -0.52 -0.14
C GLU A 285 -14.27 -0.41 -1.25
N PRO A 286 -14.68 -0.12 -2.49
CA PRO A 286 -13.74 0.10 -3.60
C PRO A 286 -12.92 1.37 -3.38
N ALA A 287 -11.73 1.39 -4.00
CA ALA A 287 -10.85 2.56 -4.00
C ALA A 287 -11.52 3.81 -4.60
N GLU A 288 -11.24 4.97 -4.03
CA GLU A 288 -11.67 6.25 -4.59
C GLU A 288 -10.85 6.60 -5.84
N ARG A 289 -11.45 7.33 -6.79
CA ARG A 289 -10.82 7.59 -8.11
C ARG A 289 -9.54 8.43 -8.03
N ASP A 290 -9.43 9.27 -7.01
CA ASP A 290 -8.31 10.18 -6.78
C ASP A 290 -7.28 9.63 -5.78
N LEU A 291 -7.34 8.34 -5.44
CA LEU A 291 -6.47 7.71 -4.44
C LEU A 291 -4.97 7.89 -4.76
N MET A 292 -4.59 7.78 -6.03
CA MET A 292 -3.22 7.98 -6.53
C MET A 292 -2.94 9.41 -7.00
N GLN A 293 -3.81 10.37 -6.70
CA GLN A 293 -3.61 11.81 -6.98
C GLN A 293 -3.36 12.61 -5.70
N ARG A 294 -3.60 12.01 -4.54
CA ARG A 294 -3.36 12.61 -3.22
C ARG A 294 -1.90 12.44 -2.82
N LYS A 295 -1.33 13.42 -2.12
CA LYS A 295 0.02 13.33 -1.54
C LYS A 295 0.08 12.25 -0.45
N PRO A 296 1.27 11.67 -0.18
CA PRO A 296 1.43 10.72 0.91
C PRO A 296 1.03 11.31 2.27
N ARG A 297 0.42 10.49 3.11
CA ARG A 297 0.04 10.88 4.47
C ARG A 297 1.29 11.07 5.33
N ARG A 298 1.26 12.04 6.23
CA ARG A 298 2.32 12.18 7.25
C ARG A 298 2.24 11.00 8.23
N PRO A 299 3.34 10.28 8.51
CA PRO A 299 3.32 9.11 9.39
C PRO A 299 2.74 9.40 10.79
N LYS A 300 3.07 10.56 11.35
CA LYS A 300 2.65 11.00 12.70
C LYS A 300 1.23 11.59 12.76
N GLN A 301 0.46 11.55 11.67
CA GLN A 301 -0.89 12.11 11.68
C GLN A 301 -1.86 11.21 12.47
N SER A 302 -2.57 11.80 13.43
CA SER A 302 -3.64 11.10 14.17
C SER A 302 -4.78 10.69 13.25
N ILE A 303 -5.40 9.54 13.54
CA ILE A 303 -6.60 9.04 12.85
C ILE A 303 -7.76 10.05 12.97
N PHE A 304 -7.80 10.82 14.07
CA PHE A 304 -8.80 11.87 14.32
C PHE A 304 -8.57 13.18 13.55
N GLY A 305 -7.52 13.26 12.73
CA GLY A 305 -7.26 14.42 11.89
C GLY A 305 -8.42 14.76 10.95
N HIS A 306 -8.41 16.00 10.44
CA HIS A 306 -9.42 16.55 9.51
C HIS A 306 -10.87 16.54 10.04
N GLY A 307 -11.07 16.85 11.32
CA GLY A 307 -12.42 17.06 11.87
C GLY A 307 -13.20 15.78 12.17
N LEU A 308 -12.57 14.61 12.17
CA LEU A 308 -13.23 13.34 12.50
C LEU A 308 -13.87 13.37 13.90
N GLY A 309 -13.16 13.89 14.90
CA GLY A 309 -13.69 14.00 16.27
C GLY A 309 -14.92 14.90 16.37
N VAL A 310 -14.92 16.02 15.66
CA VAL A 310 -16.05 16.96 15.60
C VAL A 310 -17.27 16.29 14.94
N HIS A 311 -17.05 15.53 13.85
CA HIS A 311 -18.10 14.73 13.22
C HIS A 311 -18.70 13.69 14.18
N ILE A 312 -17.85 12.95 14.90
CA ILE A 312 -18.28 11.92 15.86
C ILE A 312 -19.20 12.52 16.92
N LEU A 313 -18.80 13.65 17.51
CA LEU A 313 -19.58 14.30 18.57
C LEU A 313 -20.91 14.87 18.07
N TRP A 314 -20.89 15.65 16.99
CA TRP A 314 -22.11 16.30 16.49
C TRP A 314 -23.12 15.33 15.90
N VAL A 315 -22.65 14.36 15.11
CA VAL A 315 -23.56 13.38 14.49
C VAL A 315 -24.04 12.37 15.52
N GLY A 316 -23.19 11.98 16.47
CA GLY A 316 -23.63 11.19 17.63
C GLY A 316 -24.70 11.92 18.42
N LEU A 317 -24.52 13.22 18.71
CA LEU A 317 -25.51 14.02 19.42
C LEU A 317 -26.84 14.09 18.65
N LEU A 318 -26.79 14.26 17.32
CA LEU A 318 -27.98 14.23 16.47
C LEU A 318 -28.72 12.89 16.57
N MET A 319 -28.01 11.77 16.49
CA MET A 319 -28.59 10.43 16.60
C MET A 319 -29.22 10.20 17.98
N GLY A 320 -28.54 10.63 19.05
CA GLY A 320 -29.07 10.62 20.41
C GLY A 320 -30.33 11.47 20.54
N ALA A 321 -30.31 12.71 20.05
CA ALA A 321 -31.45 13.62 20.10
C ALA A 321 -32.68 13.10 19.33
N VAL A 322 -32.49 12.52 18.14
CA VAL A 322 -33.56 11.88 17.37
C VAL A 322 -34.16 10.70 18.13
N THR A 323 -33.31 9.87 18.74
CA THR A 323 -33.73 8.72 19.55
C THR A 323 -34.57 9.16 20.76
N LEU A 324 -34.09 10.17 21.50
CA LEU A 324 -34.80 10.73 22.65
C LEU A 324 -36.10 11.44 22.29
N SER A 325 -36.13 12.12 21.14
CA SER A 325 -37.35 12.76 20.63
C SER A 325 -38.42 11.71 20.31
N ALA A 326 -38.03 10.61 19.67
CA ALA A 326 -38.93 9.49 19.39
C ALA A 326 -39.41 8.80 20.68
N GLN A 327 -38.51 8.65 21.67
CA GLN A 327 -38.87 8.12 22.99
C GLN A 327 -39.88 9.03 23.71
N ALA A 328 -39.62 10.34 23.77
CA ALA A 328 -40.49 11.30 24.43
C ALA A 328 -41.87 11.35 23.78
N TRP A 329 -41.91 11.30 22.44
CA TRP A 329 -43.15 11.19 21.68
C TRP A 329 -43.93 9.91 22.05
N ALA A 330 -43.25 8.76 22.06
CA ALA A 330 -43.89 7.47 22.38
C ALA A 330 -44.45 7.40 23.81
N ILE A 331 -43.76 8.01 24.78
CA ILE A 331 -44.23 8.08 26.17
C ILE A 331 -45.45 9.00 26.26
N ARG A 332 -45.42 10.17 25.60
CA ARG A 332 -46.55 11.11 25.62
C ARG A 332 -47.81 10.57 24.96
N THR A 333 -47.67 9.75 23.91
CA THR A 333 -48.81 9.10 23.24
C THR A 333 -49.26 7.80 23.92
N GLY A 334 -48.62 7.40 25.03
CA GLY A 334 -49.02 6.23 25.83
C GLY A 334 -48.63 4.88 25.21
N HIS A 335 -47.65 4.84 24.30
CA HIS A 335 -47.18 3.57 23.76
C HIS A 335 -46.40 2.77 24.81
N ALA A 336 -46.90 1.59 25.17
CA ALA A 336 -46.25 0.69 26.14
C ALA A 336 -44.84 0.22 25.70
N ASN A 337 -44.54 0.22 24.40
CA ASN A 337 -43.29 -0.29 23.83
C ASN A 337 -42.28 0.83 23.45
N TRP A 338 -42.26 1.94 24.20
CA TRP A 338 -41.38 3.09 23.92
C TRP A 338 -39.88 2.71 23.87
N GLN A 339 -39.42 1.73 24.65
CA GLN A 339 -38.04 1.22 24.59
C GLN A 339 -37.70 0.56 23.24
N THR A 340 -38.65 -0.19 22.67
CA THR A 340 -38.48 -0.80 21.35
C THR A 340 -38.45 0.26 20.25
N ILE A 341 -39.22 1.33 20.39
CA ILE A 341 -39.20 2.47 19.47
C ILE A 341 -37.83 3.16 19.52
N ALA A 342 -37.33 3.48 20.72
CA ALA A 342 -36.01 4.08 20.89
C ALA A 342 -34.89 3.19 20.30
N PHE A 343 -34.91 1.89 20.60
CA PHE A 343 -33.98 0.92 20.03
C PHE A 343 -34.00 0.91 18.49
N ASN A 344 -35.18 0.80 17.88
CA ASN A 344 -35.30 0.75 16.42
C ASN A 344 -34.89 2.07 15.76
N VAL A 345 -35.25 3.21 16.34
CA VAL A 345 -34.87 4.53 15.82
C VAL A 345 -33.36 4.70 15.85
N LEU A 346 -32.69 4.27 16.92
CA LEU A 346 -31.23 4.33 16.99
C LEU A 346 -30.57 3.42 15.94
N CYS A 347 -31.00 2.16 15.84
CA CYS A 347 -30.51 1.22 14.82
C CYS A 347 -30.68 1.76 13.39
N LEU A 348 -31.85 2.33 13.08
CA LEU A 348 -32.13 2.91 11.76
C LEU A 348 -31.30 4.17 11.51
N SER A 349 -31.08 4.99 12.53
CA SER A 349 -30.21 6.18 12.44
C SER A 349 -28.77 5.77 12.15
N GLN A 350 -28.25 4.74 12.81
CA GLN A 350 -26.93 4.15 12.55
C GLN A 350 -26.83 3.61 11.13
N MET A 351 -27.85 2.88 10.65
CA MET A 351 -27.89 2.41 9.27
C MET A 351 -27.88 3.56 8.25
N GLY A 352 -28.62 4.63 8.51
CA GLY A 352 -28.62 5.84 7.70
C GLY A 352 -27.24 6.54 7.68
N HIS A 353 -26.54 6.50 8.81
CA HIS A 353 -25.20 7.08 8.95
C HIS A 353 -24.13 6.32 8.16
N VAL A 354 -24.16 4.98 8.14
CA VAL A 354 -23.30 4.16 7.25
C VAL A 354 -23.40 4.67 5.82
N TRP A 355 -24.63 4.92 5.36
CA TRP A 355 -24.88 5.39 4.01
C TRP A 355 -24.31 6.78 3.75
N ALA A 356 -24.39 7.68 4.74
CA ALA A 356 -23.80 9.02 4.67
C ALA A 356 -22.25 9.01 4.66
N ILE A 357 -21.61 8.02 5.26
CA ILE A 357 -20.13 7.94 5.34
C ILE A 357 -19.48 7.28 4.12
N ARG A 358 -20.21 6.47 3.34
CA ARG A 358 -19.64 5.75 2.18
C ARG A 358 -18.88 6.67 1.21
N THR A 359 -19.30 7.92 1.06
CA THR A 359 -18.64 8.91 0.20
C THR A 359 -18.18 10.13 1.00
N GLU A 360 -16.89 10.48 0.92
CA GLU A 360 -16.39 11.75 1.48
C GLU A 360 -16.85 12.98 0.68
N ARG A 361 -17.43 12.78 -0.51
CA ARG A 361 -18.04 13.86 -1.32
C ARG A 361 -19.53 13.98 -1.01
N SER A 362 -20.02 15.22 -1.05
CA SER A 362 -21.41 15.59 -0.73
C SER A 362 -22.43 14.62 -1.34
N PHE A 363 -23.33 14.17 -0.47
CA PHE A 363 -24.46 13.26 -0.70
C PHE A 363 -25.23 13.51 -2.01
N PHE A 364 -25.30 14.78 -2.45
CA PHE A 364 -26.09 15.20 -3.60
C PHE A 364 -25.46 14.96 -4.98
N ARG A 365 -24.18 14.57 -5.07
CA ARG A 365 -23.50 14.32 -6.37
C ARG A 365 -23.45 12.86 -6.81
N THR A 366 -23.93 11.92 -6.00
CA THR A 366 -23.80 10.49 -6.27
C THR A 366 -25.14 9.90 -6.68
N ASN A 367 -25.22 9.31 -7.88
CA ASN A 367 -26.45 8.67 -8.38
C ASN A 367 -26.84 7.48 -7.49
N PHE A 368 -28.07 7.51 -6.95
CA PHE A 368 -28.70 6.44 -6.14
C PHE A 368 -28.49 5.02 -6.72
N LEU A 369 -28.50 4.89 -8.05
CA LEU A 369 -28.33 3.62 -8.77
C LEU A 369 -26.88 3.10 -8.81
N SER A 370 -25.87 3.97 -8.73
CA SER A 370 -24.46 3.53 -8.66
C SER A 370 -24.12 2.88 -7.31
N THR A 371 -24.75 3.38 -6.24
CA THR A 371 -24.60 2.84 -4.87
C THR A 371 -25.20 1.44 -4.74
N LEU A 372 -26.32 1.17 -5.43
CA LEU A 372 -26.96 -0.15 -5.49
C LEU A 372 -26.19 -1.18 -6.34
N ARG A 373 -25.35 -0.74 -7.29
CA ARG A 373 -24.43 -1.61 -8.05
C ARG A 373 -23.20 -2.02 -7.25
N CYS A 374 -22.67 -1.16 -6.36
CA CYS A 374 -21.58 -1.54 -5.45
C CYS A 374 -22.04 -2.44 -4.29
N SER A 375 -23.33 -2.44 -3.97
CA SER A 375 -23.94 -3.52 -3.16
C SER A 375 -24.13 -4.84 -3.94
N ALA A 376 -23.47 -5.05 -5.09
CA ALA A 376 -23.55 -6.33 -5.81
C ALA A 376 -23.13 -7.58 -5.01
N PRO A 377 -22.31 -7.53 -3.93
CA PRO A 377 -22.17 -8.70 -3.05
C PRO A 377 -23.49 -9.06 -2.32
N LEU A 378 -24.43 -8.12 -2.18
CA LEU A 378 -25.79 -8.34 -1.67
C LEU A 378 -26.76 -8.86 -2.76
N ARG A 379 -26.30 -9.06 -4.00
CA ARG A 379 -27.05 -9.68 -5.11
C ARG A 379 -26.70 -11.15 -5.35
N SER A 380 -26.07 -11.84 -4.39
CA SER A 380 -26.22 -13.30 -4.35
C SER A 380 -27.69 -13.62 -4.05
N PRO A 381 -28.43 -14.33 -4.93
CA PRO A 381 -29.87 -14.56 -4.77
C PRO A 381 -30.27 -15.38 -3.53
N SER A 382 -29.30 -15.89 -2.75
CA SER A 382 -29.52 -16.87 -1.69
C SER A 382 -29.48 -16.32 -0.25
N GLY A 383 -29.14 -15.04 -0.03
CA GLY A 383 -28.90 -14.52 1.33
C GLY A 383 -29.99 -13.69 1.99
N PHE A 384 -30.84 -12.99 1.22
CA PHE A 384 -31.60 -11.85 1.75
C PHE A 384 -33.12 -11.84 1.46
N ARG A 385 -33.74 -12.98 1.14
CA ARG A 385 -35.20 -13.05 0.89
C ARG A 385 -36.08 -13.34 2.12
N HIS A 386 -35.51 -13.75 3.25
CA HIS A 386 -36.29 -14.08 4.45
C HIS A 386 -35.62 -13.58 5.73
N TRP A 387 -35.66 -12.28 5.95
CA TRP A 387 -35.54 -11.70 7.29
C TRP A 387 -36.88 -11.07 7.68
N SER A 388 -37.76 -11.87 8.27
CA SER A 388 -38.91 -11.35 9.02
C SER A 388 -38.48 -11.19 10.47
N LEU A 389 -38.26 -9.94 10.90
CA LEU A 389 -38.19 -9.61 12.34
C LEU A 389 -39.57 -9.87 12.94
N SER A 390 -39.77 -11.06 13.50
CA SER A 390 -40.98 -11.38 14.27
C SER A 390 -40.62 -11.43 15.75
N TYR A 391 -40.81 -10.31 16.44
CA TYR A 391 -40.87 -10.29 17.91
C TYR A 391 -42.27 -10.74 18.32
N ARG A 392 -42.41 -12.02 18.68
CA ARG A 392 -43.70 -12.56 19.11
C ARG A 392 -43.86 -12.35 20.62
N SER A 393 -44.44 -11.23 21.03
CA SER A 393 -45.02 -11.11 22.37
C SER A 393 -46.43 -11.72 22.37
N SER A 394 -46.54 -13.03 22.57
CA SER A 394 -47.84 -13.66 22.86
C SER A 394 -47.95 -13.94 24.35
N ARG A 395 -48.90 -13.27 25.00
CA ARG A 395 -49.39 -13.62 26.35
C ARG A 395 -49.75 -15.12 26.37
N ALA A 396 -49.15 -15.87 27.27
CA ALA A 396 -49.72 -17.05 27.89
C ALA A 396 -48.95 -17.35 29.18
N SER A 397 -49.70 -17.63 30.24
CA SER A 397 -49.27 -18.08 31.55
C SER A 397 -48.31 -19.27 31.50
N SER A 398 -47.50 -19.38 32.56
CA SER A 398 -46.55 -20.45 32.90
C SER A 398 -45.07 -20.22 32.54
N THR A 399 -44.27 -20.60 33.52
CA THR A 399 -42.85 -20.38 33.77
C THR A 399 -41.95 -21.14 32.80
N ARG A 400 -41.46 -20.47 31.76
CA ARG A 400 -40.10 -20.59 31.17
C ARG A 400 -40.06 -19.87 29.81
N ARG A 401 -39.36 -18.74 29.73
CA ARG A 401 -39.08 -18.06 28.45
C ARG A 401 -37.77 -18.60 27.86
N ARG A 402 -37.79 -19.03 26.60
CA ARG A 402 -36.59 -19.32 25.80
C ARG A 402 -36.57 -18.36 24.62
N LEU A 403 -35.44 -17.72 24.37
CA LEU A 403 -35.15 -17.12 23.07
C LEU A 403 -34.85 -18.25 22.09
N GLN A 404 -35.51 -18.24 20.93
CA GLN A 404 -35.24 -19.19 19.86
C GLN A 404 -35.16 -18.43 18.53
N CYS A 405 -33.93 -18.25 18.04
CA CYS A 405 -33.66 -17.78 16.68
C CYS A 405 -33.69 -19.00 15.75
N LYS A 406 -34.64 -19.05 14.82
CA LYS A 406 -34.67 -20.09 13.76
C LYS A 406 -33.93 -19.54 12.54
N ILE A 407 -32.73 -20.08 12.28
CA ILE A 407 -32.02 -19.90 11.01
C ILE A 407 -32.41 -21.07 10.11
N SER A 408 -33.29 -20.84 9.14
CA SER A 408 -33.58 -21.83 8.08
C SER A 408 -32.83 -21.43 6.82
N SER A 409 -31.85 -22.24 6.39
CA SER A 409 -31.21 -22.11 5.08
C SER A 409 -31.33 -23.44 4.33
N SER A 410 -31.62 -23.38 3.03
CA SER A 410 -31.76 -24.54 2.14
C SER A 410 -30.45 -24.94 1.43
N SER A 411 -29.32 -24.32 1.78
CA SER A 411 -28.02 -24.57 1.14
C SER A 411 -27.31 -25.81 1.72
N PRO A 412 -26.74 -26.70 0.89
CA PRO A 412 -26.06 -27.93 1.36
C PRO A 412 -24.91 -27.67 2.34
N CYS A 413 -24.24 -26.52 2.23
CA CYS A 413 -23.09 -26.14 3.06
C CYS A 413 -23.47 -25.79 4.52
N CYS A 414 -24.70 -25.33 4.77
CA CYS A 414 -25.17 -24.96 6.12
C CYS A 414 -25.74 -26.14 6.91
N ARG A 415 -26.05 -27.28 6.29
CA ARG A 415 -26.57 -28.46 7.02
C ARG A 415 -25.56 -29.01 8.03
N ARG A 416 -24.25 -28.81 7.80
CA ARG A 416 -23.18 -29.27 8.69
C ARG A 416 -22.99 -28.43 9.96
N TRP A 417 -23.50 -27.20 9.98
CA TRP A 417 -23.50 -26.34 11.17
C TRP A 417 -24.80 -26.44 12.00
N SER A 418 -25.87 -27.00 11.42
CA SER A 418 -27.17 -27.13 12.09
C SER A 418 -27.30 -28.35 13.02
N SER A 419 -26.36 -29.29 12.98
CA SER A 419 -26.44 -30.55 13.74
C SER A 419 -25.77 -30.51 15.13
N SER A 420 -25.05 -29.45 15.47
CA SER A 420 -24.48 -29.24 16.81
C SER A 420 -25.39 -28.32 17.62
N GLY A 421 -26.42 -28.91 18.25
CA GLY A 421 -27.33 -28.19 19.13
C GLY A 421 -26.61 -27.67 20.39
N TRP A 422 -26.27 -26.39 20.42
CA TRP A 422 -25.78 -25.72 21.62
C TRP A 422 -26.94 -25.53 22.61
N ARG A 423 -27.04 -26.44 23.59
CA ARG A 423 -27.93 -26.29 24.76
C ARG A 423 -27.21 -25.46 25.82
N TRP A 424 -27.49 -24.17 25.89
CA TRP A 424 -27.18 -23.37 27.07
C TRP A 424 -28.13 -23.78 28.21
N ARG A 425 -27.60 -24.46 29.24
CA ARG A 425 -28.26 -24.57 30.55
C ARG A 425 -27.93 -23.30 31.32
N SER A 426 -28.97 -22.70 31.91
CA SER A 426 -28.91 -21.53 32.77
C SER A 426 -27.96 -21.73 33.95
N TRP A 427 -27.03 -20.79 34.13
CA TRP A 427 -26.53 -20.39 35.44
C TRP A 427 -27.22 -19.07 35.82
#